data_AF-A0AAU8PQK5-F1
#
_entry.id   AF-A0AAU8PQK5-F1
#
_cell.length_a   1.000
_cell.length_b   1.000
_cell.length_c   1.000
_cell.angle_alpha   90.00
_cell.angle_beta   90.00
_cell.angle_gamma   90.00
#
_symmetry.space_group_name_H-M   'P 1'
#
loop_
_entity.id
_entity.type
_entity.pdbx_description
1 polymer ?
#
loop_
_entity_poly.entity_id
_entity_poly.type
_entity_poly.pdbx_seq_one_letter_code
_entity_poly.pdbx_strand_id
1 'polypeptide(L)'
;MLGDNLMDEEVFQQYAKAWRKRQRDEERKRRKKLRQAREAAGKLAEILVQNYGAKEVWLFGSLIRSGSFHRNSDIDLAAAGLPAQEFFRILARLNESIISPTPLDRKGKCSYNHSNTGVRDGRTKGR
;
A
#
# COMPACT_ATOMS: atom_id res chain seq x y z
N MET A 1 -6.98 -23.79 -48.62
CA MET A 1 -6.38 -22.48 -48.31
C MET A 1 -6.31 -22.34 -46.80
N LEU A 2 -5.17 -22.67 -46.20
CA LEU A 2 -4.86 -22.35 -44.81
C LEU A 2 -3.50 -21.67 -44.89
N GLY A 3 -3.49 -20.35 -44.72
CA GLY A 3 -2.25 -19.59 -44.66
C GLY A 3 -1.59 -19.90 -43.33
N ASP A 4 -0.43 -20.56 -43.39
CA ASP A 4 0.43 -20.75 -42.24
C ASP A 4 0.85 -19.37 -41.72
N ASN A 5 0.20 -18.94 -40.65
CA ASN A 5 0.60 -17.76 -39.88
C ASN A 5 1.78 -18.17 -38.99
N LEU A 6 2.88 -18.60 -39.62
CA LEU A 6 4.17 -18.75 -38.98
C LEU A 6 4.69 -17.34 -38.73
N MET A 7 4.43 -16.82 -37.53
CA MET A 7 5.14 -15.65 -37.03
C MET A 7 6.64 -15.89 -37.25
N ASP A 8 7.29 -14.96 -37.94
CA ASP A 8 8.75 -14.96 -38.09
C ASP A 8 9.39 -15.06 -36.70
N GLU A 9 10.28 -16.05 -36.53
CA GLU A 9 10.97 -16.31 -35.26
C GLU A 9 11.66 -15.05 -34.74
N GLU A 10 12.22 -14.22 -35.63
CA GLU A 10 12.86 -12.97 -35.25
C GLU A 10 11.84 -11.97 -34.68
N VAL A 11 10.66 -11.86 -35.32
CA VAL A 11 9.56 -11.01 -34.85
C VAL A 11 9.03 -11.50 -33.51
N PHE A 12 8.89 -12.82 -33.32
CA PHE A 12 8.48 -13.41 -32.05
C PHE A 12 9.50 -13.14 -30.95
N GLN A 13 10.80 -13.28 -31.22
CA GLN A 13 11.86 -13.00 -30.24
C GLN A 13 11.91 -11.52 -29.85
N GLN A 14 11.75 -10.60 -30.80
CA GLN A 14 11.66 -9.17 -30.51
C GLN A 14 10.43 -8.85 -29.65
N TYR A 15 9.28 -9.42 -29.98
CA TYR A 15 8.05 -9.31 -29.18
C TYR A 15 8.25 -9.84 -27.76
N ALA A 16 8.80 -11.06 -27.61
CA ALA A 16 9.07 -11.69 -26.33
C ALA A 16 10.05 -10.87 -25.47
N LYS A 17 11.10 -10.30 -26.08
CA LYS A 17 12.06 -9.40 -25.41
C LYS A 17 11.38 -8.13 -24.90
N ALA A 18 10.59 -7.46 -25.74
CA ALA A 18 9.84 -6.26 -25.35
C ALA A 18 8.81 -6.56 -24.25
N TRP A 19 8.12 -7.69 -24.33
CA TRP A 19 7.17 -8.15 -23.31
C TRP A 19 7.87 -8.42 -21.96
N ARG A 20 8.97 -9.17 -21.94
CA ARG A 20 9.76 -9.41 -20.72
C ARG A 20 10.27 -8.11 -20.09
N LYS A 21 10.69 -7.13 -20.90
CA LYS A 21 11.11 -5.81 -20.41
C LYS A 21 9.94 -5.08 -19.72
N ARG A 22 8.77 -5.04 -20.36
CA ARG A 22 7.56 -4.44 -19.78
C ARG A 22 7.17 -5.09 -18.45
N GLN A 23 7.19 -6.42 -18.38
CA GLN A 23 6.90 -7.15 -17.14
C GLN A 23 7.85 -6.79 -16.00
N ARG A 24 9.16 -6.66 -16.29
CA ARG A 24 10.16 -6.23 -15.29
C ARG A 24 9.92 -4.80 -14.80
N ASP A 25 9.60 -3.89 -15.72
CA ASP A 25 9.33 -2.49 -15.39
C ASP A 25 8.05 -2.32 -14.56
N GLU A 26 7.00 -3.09 -14.90
CA GLU A 26 5.75 -3.14 -14.14
C GLU A 26 5.97 -3.68 -12.73
N GLU A 27 6.72 -4.79 -12.58
CA GLU A 27 7.04 -5.35 -11.27
C GLU A 27 7.88 -4.37 -10.43
N ARG A 28 8.84 -3.66 -11.05
CA ARG A 28 9.62 -2.62 -10.35
C ARG A 28 8.74 -1.49 -9.86
N LYS A 29 7.82 -0.99 -10.70
CA LYS A 29 6.85 0.05 -10.32
C LYS A 29 5.91 -0.43 -9.22
N ARG A 30 5.42 -1.67 -9.32
CA ARG A 30 4.56 -2.32 -8.32
C ARG A 30 5.25 -2.41 -6.96
N ARG A 31 6.51 -2.88 -6.92
CA ARG A 31 7.32 -2.95 -5.70
C ARG A 31 7.56 -1.59 -5.07
N LYS A 32 7.87 -0.57 -5.89
CA LYS A 32 8.04 0.81 -5.40
C LYS A 32 6.76 1.33 -4.75
N LYS A 33 5.61 1.18 -5.43
CA LYS A 33 4.31 1.59 -4.89
C LYS A 33 3.93 0.81 -3.63
N LEU A 34 4.18 -0.50 -3.59
CA LEU A 34 3.92 -1.32 -2.41
C LEU A 34 4.70 -0.81 -1.20
N ARG A 35 5.98 -0.47 -1.39
CA ARG A 35 6.79 0.11 -0.31
C ARG A 35 6.22 1.45 0.16
N GLN A 36 5.90 2.35 -0.76
CA GLN A 36 5.32 3.65 -0.43
C GLN A 36 3.98 3.53 0.30
N ALA A 37 3.12 2.60 -0.12
CA ALA A 37 1.83 2.36 0.52
C ALA A 37 2.00 1.78 1.95
N ARG A 38 3.00 0.90 2.17
CA ARG A 38 3.34 0.41 3.51
C ARG A 38 3.90 1.51 4.41
N GLU A 39 4.76 2.37 3.89
CA GLU A 39 5.27 3.54 4.62
C GLU A 39 4.13 4.50 5.00
N ALA A 40 3.20 4.76 4.07
CA ALA A 40 2.00 5.56 4.34
C ALA A 40 1.11 4.90 5.41
N ALA A 41 0.86 3.59 5.32
CA ALA A 41 0.10 2.85 6.31
C ALA A 41 0.72 2.97 7.72
N GLY A 42 2.05 2.91 7.84
CA GLY A 42 2.75 3.13 9.11
C GLY A 42 2.51 4.53 9.67
N LYS A 43 2.63 5.58 8.83
CA LYS A 43 2.36 6.96 9.25
C LYS A 43 0.91 7.18 9.69
N LEU A 44 -0.05 6.59 8.97
CA LEU A 44 -1.46 6.66 9.33
C LEU A 44 -1.74 5.96 10.67
N ALA A 45 -1.10 4.81 10.90
CA ALA A 45 -1.19 4.12 12.18
C ALA A 45 -0.62 4.97 13.33
N GLU A 46 0.50 5.66 13.12
CA GLU A 46 1.05 6.60 14.09
C GLU A 46 0.09 7.75 14.40
N ILE A 47 -0.51 8.36 13.36
CA ILE A 47 -1.52 9.42 13.52
C ILE A 47 -2.71 8.91 14.34
N LEU A 48 -3.22 7.71 14.03
CA LEU A 48 -4.33 7.07 14.75
C LEU A 48 -4.02 6.89 16.24
N VAL A 49 -2.82 6.45 16.58
CA VAL A 49 -2.40 6.25 17.98
C VAL A 49 -2.14 7.59 18.68
N GLN A 50 -1.30 8.44 18.10
CA GLN A 50 -0.81 9.66 18.75
C GLN A 50 -1.85 10.77 18.82
N ASN A 51 -2.61 10.99 17.75
CA ASN A 51 -3.53 12.13 17.66
C ASN A 51 -4.96 11.76 18.09
N TYR A 52 -5.33 10.49 17.96
CA TYR A 52 -6.70 10.05 18.21
C TYR A 52 -6.83 9.02 19.33
N GLY A 53 -5.72 8.50 19.87
CA GLY A 53 -5.73 7.59 21.02
C GLY A 53 -6.16 6.16 20.68
N ALA A 54 -5.96 5.71 19.43
CA ALA A 54 -6.18 4.31 19.08
C ALA A 54 -5.29 3.41 19.95
N LYS A 55 -5.89 2.37 20.52
CA LYS A 55 -5.17 1.40 21.37
C LYS A 55 -4.41 0.38 20.54
N GLU A 56 -5.00 -0.02 19.42
CA GLU A 56 -4.45 -1.02 18.52
C GLU A 56 -4.78 -0.63 17.08
N VAL A 57 -3.84 -0.88 16.17
CA VAL A 57 -4.00 -0.65 14.74
C VAL A 57 -3.46 -1.86 13.97
N TRP A 58 -4.26 -2.39 13.04
CA TRP A 58 -3.91 -3.53 12.21
C TRP A 58 -3.89 -3.14 10.74
N LEU A 59 -2.87 -3.60 10.03
CA LEU A 59 -2.80 -3.57 8.57
C LEU A 59 -3.37 -4.87 8.03
N PHE A 60 -4.29 -4.77 7.08
CA PHE A 60 -4.86 -5.95 6.41
C PHE A 60 -4.98 -5.73 4.90
N GLY A 61 -5.64 -6.65 4.22
CA GLY A 61 -5.93 -6.53 2.80
C GLY A 61 -4.70 -6.73 1.90
N SER A 62 -4.68 -5.99 0.79
CA SER A 62 -3.77 -6.24 -0.34
C SER A 62 -2.28 -6.00 0.00
N LEU A 63 -1.99 -5.16 1.00
CA LEU A 63 -0.63 -4.75 1.36
C LEU A 63 0.17 -5.83 2.10
N ILE A 64 -0.51 -6.77 2.76
CA ILE A 64 0.11 -7.90 3.46
C ILE A 64 0.10 -9.18 2.62
N ARG A 65 -0.80 -9.29 1.63
CA ARG A 65 -0.93 -10.48 0.77
C ARG A 65 0.00 -10.40 -0.45
N SER A 66 0.96 -11.32 -0.53
CA SER A 66 1.87 -11.42 -1.68
C SER A 66 1.09 -11.59 -2.98
N GLY A 67 1.46 -10.81 -4.00
CA GLY A 67 0.82 -10.84 -5.32
C GLY A 67 -0.52 -10.10 -5.45
N SER A 68 -1.16 -9.69 -4.35
CA SER A 68 -2.49 -9.04 -4.42
C SER A 68 -2.45 -7.52 -4.57
N PHE A 69 -1.32 -6.87 -4.27
CA PHE A 69 -1.18 -5.43 -4.46
C PHE A 69 -1.01 -5.06 -5.94
N HIS A 70 -1.87 -4.16 -6.44
CA HIS A 70 -1.89 -3.62 -7.79
C HIS A 70 -1.95 -2.08 -7.78
N ARG A 71 -1.94 -1.46 -8.96
CA ARG A 71 -1.79 0.01 -9.13
C ARG A 71 -2.84 0.85 -8.40
N ASN A 72 -4.04 0.28 -8.22
CA ASN A 72 -5.25 0.90 -7.67
C ASN A 72 -5.64 0.27 -6.33
N SER A 73 -4.71 -0.42 -5.66
CA SER A 73 -4.98 -0.96 -4.34
C SER A 73 -5.00 0.14 -3.29
N ASP A 74 -5.97 0.07 -2.39
CA ASP A 74 -6.12 0.98 -1.25
C ASP A 74 -5.25 0.55 -0.06
N ILE A 75 -5.23 1.40 0.97
CA ILE A 75 -4.59 1.12 2.27
C ILE A 75 -5.69 0.71 3.26
N ASP A 76 -5.70 -0.56 3.66
CA ASP A 76 -6.69 -1.11 4.58
C ASP A 76 -6.15 -1.14 6.02
N LEU A 77 -6.70 -0.29 6.90
CA LEU A 77 -6.35 -0.22 8.32
C LEU A 77 -7.59 -0.43 9.20
N ALA A 78 -7.43 -1.20 10.27
CA ALA A 78 -8.41 -1.33 11.34
C ALA A 78 -7.84 -0.71 12.60
N ALA A 79 -8.63 0.04 13.35
CA ALA A 79 -8.22 0.65 14.61
C ALA A 79 -9.23 0.35 15.71
N ALA A 80 -8.75 0.00 16.90
CA ALA A 80 -9.56 -0.23 18.09
C ALA A 80 -9.31 0.82 19.17
N GLY A 81 -10.30 1.02 20.04
CA GLY A 81 -10.23 1.97 21.15
C GLY A 81 -10.60 3.41 20.79
N LEU A 82 -11.10 3.65 19.58
CA LEU A 82 -11.63 4.95 19.15
C LEU A 82 -13.14 5.04 19.40
N PRO A 83 -13.67 6.22 19.78
CA PRO A 83 -15.11 6.43 19.90
C PRO A 83 -15.79 6.37 18.53
N ALA A 84 -16.86 5.58 18.40
CA ALA A 84 -17.55 5.35 17.13
C ALA A 84 -18.09 6.63 16.49
N GLN A 85 -18.50 7.61 17.31
CA GLN A 85 -19.02 8.90 16.85
C GLN A 85 -17.97 9.72 16.08
N GLU A 86 -16.68 9.43 16.29
CA GLU A 86 -15.58 10.14 15.66
C GLU A 86 -15.11 9.51 14.34
N PHE A 87 -15.69 8.37 13.95
CA PHE A 87 -15.26 7.60 12.80
C PHE A 87 -15.12 8.45 11.53
N PHE A 88 -16.19 9.14 11.13
CA PHE A 88 -16.18 9.95 9.91
C PHE A 88 -15.24 11.15 10.00
N ARG A 89 -15.12 11.78 11.18
CA ARG A 89 -14.19 12.90 11.39
C ARG A 89 -12.75 12.44 11.22
N ILE A 90 -12.39 11.32 11.83
CA ILE A 90 -11.05 10.74 11.74
C ILE A 90 -10.76 10.30 10.30
N LEU A 91 -11.69 9.59 9.67
CA LEU A 91 -11.54 9.13 8.28
C LEU A 91 -11.28 10.29 7.31
N ALA A 92 -12.05 11.37 7.41
CA ALA A 92 -11.87 12.57 6.57
C ALA A 92 -10.47 13.18 6.74
N ARG A 93 -9.97 13.27 7.98
CA ARG A 93 -8.64 13.80 8.29
C ARG A 93 -7.51 12.92 7.79
N LEU A 94 -7.66 11.60 7.89
CA LEU A 94 -6.67 10.66 7.34
C LEU A 94 -6.62 10.77 5.82
N ASN A 95 -7.75 10.82 5.14
CA ASN A 95 -7.78 10.99 3.68
C ASN A 95 -7.13 12.31 3.23
N GLU A 96 -7.38 13.42 3.93
CA GLU A 96 -6.73 14.70 3.69
C GLU A 96 -5.19 14.59 3.83
N SER A 97 -4.70 13.86 4.84
CA SER A 97 -3.26 13.66 5.08
C SER A 97 -2.55 12.82 4.02
N ILE A 98 -3.28 11.98 3.27
CA ILE A 98 -2.73 11.14 2.20
C ILE A 98 -2.70 11.90 0.87
N ILE A 99 -3.68 12.78 0.65
CA ILE A 99 -3.87 13.51 -0.62
C ILE A 99 -3.01 14.78 -0.68
N SER A 100 -2.71 15.42 0.47
CA SER A 100 -1.86 16.61 0.49
C SER A 100 -0.36 16.26 0.59
N PRO A 101 0.50 16.75 -0.31
CA PRO A 101 1.95 16.65 -0.15
C PRO A 101 2.50 17.60 0.92
N THR A 102 1.68 18.46 1.53
CA THR A 102 2.14 19.36 2.59
C THR A 102 2.08 18.66 3.96
N PRO A 103 3.13 18.77 4.79
CA PRO A 103 3.07 18.29 6.16
C PRO A 103 1.99 19.07 6.91
N LEU A 104 1.07 18.38 7.56
CA LEU A 104 0.25 18.99 8.62
C LEU A 104 1.19 19.30 9.80
N ASP A 105 1.83 20.46 9.74
CA ASP A 105 2.69 21.02 10.77
C ASP A 105 1.84 21.74 11.83
N ARG A 106 1.15 20.95 12.67
CA ARG A 106 0.86 21.41 14.03
C ARG A 106 1.80 20.72 15.01
N LYS A 107 2.96 21.37 15.16
CA LYS A 107 3.97 21.28 16.23
C LYS A 107 4.01 19.95 17.01
N GLY A 108 4.98 19.12 16.65
CA GLY A 108 5.48 18.02 17.49
C GLY A 108 6.48 17.21 16.69
N LYS A 109 7.76 17.28 17.03
CA LYS A 109 8.85 16.58 16.34
C LYS A 109 8.54 15.07 16.25
N CYS A 110 8.37 14.54 15.04
CA CYS A 110 8.41 13.09 14.82
C CYS A 110 9.79 12.72 14.25
N SER A 111 10.70 12.38 15.16
CA SER A 111 12.00 11.79 14.84
C SER A 111 11.78 10.32 14.52
N TYR A 112 12.05 9.91 13.28
CA TYR A 112 11.97 8.52 12.83
C TYR A 112 13.02 7.68 13.56
N ASN A 113 12.61 7.00 14.63
CA ASN A 113 13.41 6.00 15.33
C ASN A 113 12.84 4.62 15.03
N HIS A 114 13.69 3.75 14.52
CA HIS A 114 13.37 2.40 14.09
C HIS A 114 13.22 1.46 15.31
N SER A 115 12.15 1.64 16.08
CA SER A 115 11.82 0.78 17.22
C SER A 115 10.32 0.46 17.23
N ASN A 116 9.95 -0.66 16.62
CA ASN A 116 8.77 -1.47 16.93
C ASN A 116 7.46 -0.68 17.19
N THR A 117 6.98 0.10 16.21
CA THR A 117 5.58 0.58 16.24
C THR A 117 4.67 -0.59 15.87
N GLY A 118 3.83 -1.00 16.82
CA GLY A 118 3.10 -2.27 16.87
C GLY A 118 1.95 -2.42 15.86
N VAL A 119 2.20 -2.20 14.56
CA VAL A 119 1.29 -2.62 13.50
C VAL A 119 1.37 -4.14 13.44
N ARG A 120 0.33 -4.81 13.96
CA ARG A 120 0.25 -6.28 13.91
C ARG A 120 -0.21 -6.70 12.51
N ASP A 121 0.56 -7.57 11.86
CA ASP A 121 0.16 -8.23 10.61
C ASP A 121 -1.03 -9.15 10.93
N GLY A 122 -2.22 -8.75 10.51
CA GLY A 122 -3.46 -9.52 10.65
C GLY A 122 -3.50 -10.69 9.69
N ARG A 123 -2.58 -11.65 9.80
CA ARG A 123 -2.77 -12.96 9.16
C ARG A 123 -3.83 -13.73 9.93
N THR A 124 -5.06 -13.71 9.43
CA THR A 124 -6.04 -14.73 9.81
C THR A 124 -5.50 -16.08 9.35
N LYS A 125 -5.10 -16.93 10.31
CA LYS A 125 -4.86 -18.35 10.03
C LYS A 125 -6.19 -18.93 9.53
N GLY A 126 -6.22 -19.36 8.28
CA GLY A 126 -7.33 -20.12 7.72
C GLY A 126 -7.59 -21.34 8.59
N ARG A 127 -8.87 -21.54 8.92
CA ARG A 127 -9.40 -22.80 9.43
C ARG A 127 -9.35 -23.87 8.36
#